data_AF-A0A832TAY2-F1
#
_entry.id   AF-A0A832TAY2-F1
#
_cell.length_a   1.000
_cell.length_b   1.000
_cell.length_c   1.000
_cell.angle_alpha   90.00
_cell.angle_beta   90.00
_cell.angle_gamma   90.00
#
_symmetry.space_group_name_H-M   'P 1'
#
loop_
_entity.id
_entity.type
_entity.pdbx_description
1 polymer ?
#
loop_
_entity_poly.entity_id
_entity_poly.type
_entity_poly.pdbx_seq_one_letter_code
_entity_poly.pdbx_strand_id
1 'polypeptide(L)'
;MALYIIYILVLELRLMKSACVNCYYYGRYCAFGKGKISSLLFKRGDTHRFNKRKICWKDLVPDFLVTLVPLITGIVLLILDFDWLLLASVIALVVLASAGNGFVRRNLACKFCRQRKLGCPADQLFNRSKK
;
A
#
# COMPACT_ATOMS: atom_id res chain seq x y z
N MET A 1 -18.74 -2.39 -9.38
CA MET A 1 -18.31 -2.36 -7.96
C MET A 1 -17.75 -3.69 -7.46
N ALA A 2 -18.46 -4.82 -7.58
CA ALA A 2 -17.98 -6.12 -7.06
C ALA A 2 -16.60 -6.55 -7.59
N LEU A 3 -16.36 -6.43 -8.90
CA LEU A 3 -15.07 -6.75 -9.52
C LEU A 3 -13.91 -5.91 -8.97
N TYR A 4 -14.17 -4.64 -8.66
CA TYR A 4 -13.17 -3.72 -8.14
C TYR A 4 -12.78 -4.07 -6.69
N ILE A 5 -13.76 -4.45 -5.87
CA ILE A 5 -13.51 -4.93 -4.50
C ILE A 5 -12.70 -6.23 -4.53
N ILE A 6 -13.06 -7.17 -5.41
CA ILE A 6 -12.30 -8.42 -5.59
C ILE A 6 -10.87 -8.11 -6.00
N TYR A 7 -10.67 -7.18 -6.93
CA TYR A 7 -9.35 -6.75 -7.36
C TYR A 7 -8.50 -6.21 -6.20
N ILE A 8 -9.05 -5.31 -5.37
CA ILE A 8 -8.36 -4.79 -4.17
C ILE A 8 -8.01 -5.91 -3.20
N LEU A 9 -8.94 -6.84 -2.93
CA LEU A 9 -8.71 -7.97 -2.04
C LEU A 9 -7.59 -8.88 -2.55
N VAL A 10 -7.57 -9.19 -3.85
CA VAL A 10 -6.51 -9.99 -4.46
C VAL A 10 -5.15 -9.31 -4.32
N LEU A 11 -5.08 -7.99 -4.53
CA LEU A 11 -3.84 -7.22 -4.33
C LEU A 11 -3.36 -7.27 -2.88
N GLU A 12 -4.25 -7.10 -1.91
CA GLU A 12 -3.91 -7.20 -0.49
C GLU A 12 -3.40 -8.59 -0.12
N LEU A 13 -4.08 -9.65 -0.55
CA LEU A 13 -3.65 -11.03 -0.31
C LEU A 13 -2.29 -11.33 -0.96
N ARG A 14 -2.06 -10.84 -2.18
CA ARG A 14 -0.77 -10.95 -2.88
C ARG A 14 0.34 -10.22 -2.12
N LEU A 15 0.06 -9.04 -1.59
CA LEU A 15 1.01 -8.28 -0.78
C LEU A 15 1.33 -9.01 0.52
N MET A 16 0.31 -9.54 1.21
CA MET A 16 0.51 -10.31 2.44
C MET A 16 1.36 -11.56 2.19
N LYS A 17 1.02 -12.35 1.16
CA LYS A 17 1.74 -13.57 0.79
C LYS A 17 3.20 -13.32 0.39
N SER A 18 3.48 -12.22 -0.32
CA SER A 18 4.82 -11.93 -0.84
C SER A 18 5.71 -11.16 0.16
N ALA A 19 5.14 -10.22 0.90
CA ALA A 19 5.88 -9.34 1.81
C ALA A 19 5.66 -9.72 3.28
N CYS A 20 4.42 -9.73 3.77
CA CYS A 20 4.13 -9.89 5.20
C CYS A 20 4.58 -11.24 5.76
N VAL A 21 4.52 -12.31 4.96
CA VAL A 21 5.02 -13.65 5.29
C VAL A 21 6.52 -13.68 5.62
N ASN A 22 7.30 -12.80 5.00
CA ASN A 22 8.75 -12.69 5.18
C ASN A 22 9.13 -11.51 6.10
N CYS A 23 8.17 -10.74 6.61
CA CYS A 23 8.44 -9.56 7.43
C CYS A 23 8.75 -9.95 8.89
N TYR A 24 9.57 -9.17 9.59
CA TYR A 24 9.84 -9.33 11.02
C TYR A 24 8.57 -9.39 11.89
N TYR A 25 7.52 -8.67 11.49
CA TYR A 25 6.24 -8.64 12.20
C TYR A 25 5.31 -9.81 11.89
N TYR A 26 5.76 -10.86 11.18
CA TYR A 26 4.95 -12.06 10.99
C TYR A 26 4.54 -12.66 12.34
N GLY A 27 3.23 -12.84 12.55
CA GLY A 27 2.67 -13.31 13.83
C GLY A 27 2.51 -12.23 14.90
N ARG A 28 2.93 -10.99 14.61
CA ARG A 28 2.87 -9.83 15.52
C ARG A 28 2.04 -8.69 14.91
N TYR A 29 1.63 -7.75 15.74
CA TYR A 29 0.95 -6.54 15.27
C TYR A 29 1.97 -5.55 14.70
N CYS A 30 1.81 -5.19 13.43
CA CYS A 30 2.44 -4.02 12.84
C CYS A 30 1.46 -2.84 12.89
N ALA A 31 1.91 -1.63 12.52
CA ALA A 31 1.06 -0.42 12.48
C ALA A 31 -0.22 -0.60 11.62
N PHE A 32 -0.21 -1.55 10.67
CA PHE A 32 -1.36 -1.86 9.81
C PHE A 32 -2.05 -3.18 10.16
N GLY A 33 -1.65 -3.87 11.25
CA GLY A 33 -2.19 -5.18 11.65
C GLY A 33 -1.88 -6.37 10.72
N LYS A 34 -1.37 -6.12 9.50
CA LYS A 34 -1.14 -7.13 8.46
C LYS A 34 -0.22 -8.28 8.86
N GLY A 35 0.73 -8.05 9.77
CA GLY A 35 1.64 -9.10 10.26
C GLY A 35 0.92 -10.25 10.98
N LYS A 36 -0.13 -9.93 11.75
CA LYS A 36 -0.96 -10.92 12.46
C LYS A 36 -1.91 -11.62 11.49
N ILE A 37 -2.58 -10.86 10.63
CA ILE A 37 -3.49 -11.40 9.60
C ILE A 37 -2.74 -12.37 8.67
N SER A 38 -1.54 -11.99 8.22
CA SER A 38 -0.72 -12.84 7.36
C SER A 38 -0.33 -14.16 8.02
N SER A 39 -0.22 -14.22 9.35
CA SER A 39 0.13 -15.46 10.06
C SER A 39 -1.05 -16.43 10.22
N LEU A 40 -2.27 -15.92 10.08
CA LEU A 40 -3.48 -16.75 10.08
C LEU A 40 -3.74 -17.33 8.69
N LEU A 41 -3.44 -16.56 7.63
CA LEU A 41 -3.75 -16.93 6.25
C LEU A 41 -2.64 -17.72 5.54
N PHE A 42 -1.38 -17.51 5.92
CA PHE A 42 -0.23 -18.07 5.22
C PHE A 42 0.79 -18.64 6.21
N LYS A 43 1.61 -19.60 5.76
CA LYS A 43 2.75 -20.12 6.53
C LYS A 43 3.90 -19.12 6.54
N ARG A 44 4.73 -19.16 7.58
CA ARG A 44 5.89 -18.29 7.72
C ARG A 44 6.92 -18.57 6.64
N GLY A 45 7.45 -17.51 6.03
CA GLY A 45 8.55 -17.60 5.08
C GLY A 45 9.87 -17.15 5.70
N ASP A 46 10.88 -16.97 4.85
CA ASP A 46 12.22 -16.59 5.27
C ASP A 46 12.36 -15.08 5.41
N THR A 47 12.67 -14.62 6.61
CA THR A 47 12.91 -13.19 6.90
C THR A 47 14.06 -12.60 6.10
N HIS A 48 15.09 -13.39 5.80
CA HIS A 48 16.21 -12.96 4.96
C HIS A 48 15.81 -12.69 3.50
N ARG A 49 14.75 -13.32 2.99
CA ARG A 49 14.26 -13.08 1.62
C ARG A 49 13.57 -11.73 1.49
N PHE A 50 13.06 -11.16 2.58
CA PHE A 50 12.38 -9.86 2.55
C PHE A 50 13.30 -8.74 2.04
N ASN A 51 14.54 -8.71 2.53
CA ASN A 51 15.52 -7.69 2.15
C ASN A 51 16.07 -7.89 0.73
N LYS A 52 16.06 -9.13 0.23
CA LYS A 52 16.54 -9.47 -1.12
C LYS A 52 15.48 -9.23 -2.19
N ARG A 53 14.21 -9.04 -1.81
CA ARG A 53 13.13 -8.76 -2.75
C ARG A 53 13.33 -7.36 -3.36
N LYS A 54 13.49 -7.30 -4.68
CA LYS A 54 13.42 -6.04 -5.41
C LYS A 54 11.94 -5.72 -5.68
N ILE A 55 11.49 -4.55 -5.26
CA ILE A 55 10.18 -4.06 -5.67
C ILE A 55 10.32 -3.60 -7.13
N CYS A 56 9.53 -4.19 -8.02
CA CYS A 56 9.49 -3.83 -9.44
C CYS A 56 8.24 -3.01 -9.75
N TRP A 57 8.22 -2.37 -10.92
CA TRP A 57 7.05 -1.64 -11.45
C TRP A 57 5.77 -2.48 -11.46
N LYS A 58 5.89 -3.80 -11.71
CA LYS A 58 4.76 -4.75 -11.64
C LYS A 58 4.08 -4.85 -10.27
N ASP A 59 4.76 -4.43 -9.20
CA ASP A 59 4.21 -4.39 -7.84
C ASP A 59 3.66 -2.99 -7.49
N LEU A 60 4.17 -1.92 -8.14
CA LEU A 60 3.70 -0.54 -7.92
C LEU A 60 2.47 -0.18 -8.75
N VAL A 61 2.48 -0.55 -10.04
CA VAL A 61 1.41 -0.21 -11.00
C VAL A 61 0.02 -0.61 -10.49
N PRO A 62 -0.18 -1.82 -9.94
CA PRO A 62 -1.48 -2.22 -9.43
C PRO A 62 -1.96 -1.36 -8.24
N ASP A 63 -1.03 -0.93 -7.38
CA ASP A 63 -1.32 -0.07 -6.21
C ASP A 63 -1.74 1.34 -6.66
N PHE A 64 -1.08 1.89 -7.68
CA PHE A 64 -1.47 3.17 -8.26
C PHE A 64 -2.84 3.13 -8.93
N LEU A 65 -3.18 2.02 -9.60
CA LEU A 65 -4.47 1.83 -10.25
C LEU A 65 -5.65 1.92 -9.26
N VAL A 66 -5.46 1.48 -8.01
CA VAL A 66 -6.49 1.59 -6.96
C VAL A 66 -6.84 3.05 -6.63
N THR A 67 -5.91 3.99 -6.82
CA THR A 67 -6.20 5.42 -6.62
C THR A 67 -6.60 6.11 -7.93
N LEU A 68 -5.93 5.76 -9.03
CA LEU A 68 -6.14 6.41 -10.34
C LEU A 68 -7.53 6.12 -10.92
N VAL A 69 -8.03 4.88 -10.81
CA VAL A 69 -9.35 4.51 -11.33
C VAL A 69 -10.48 5.35 -10.71
N PRO A 70 -10.63 5.43 -9.37
CA PRO A 70 -11.67 6.27 -8.76
C PRO A 70 -11.44 7.76 -9.01
N LEU A 71 -10.18 8.21 -9.11
CA LEU A 71 -9.87 9.60 -9.43
C LEU A 71 -10.35 10.00 -10.83
N ILE A 72 -10.01 9.22 -11.86
CA ILE A 72 -10.43 9.47 -13.24
C ILE A 72 -11.95 9.38 -13.35
N THR A 73 -12.56 8.35 -12.76
CA THR A 73 -14.02 8.18 -12.76
C THR A 73 -14.71 9.38 -12.11
N GLY A 74 -14.19 9.87 -10.98
CA GLY A 74 -14.71 11.05 -10.29
C GLY A 74 -14.59 12.34 -11.12
N ILE A 75 -13.47 12.53 -11.81
CA ILE A 75 -13.27 13.69 -12.70
C ILE A 75 -14.23 13.64 -13.89
N VAL A 76 -14.38 12.48 -14.53
CA VAL A 76 -15.31 12.32 -15.66
C VAL A 76 -16.76 12.59 -15.23
N LEU A 77 -17.17 12.07 -14.07
CA LEU A 77 -18.50 12.33 -13.51
C LEU A 77 -18.73 13.82 -13.24
N LEU A 78 -17.73 14.53 -12.68
CA LEU A 78 -17.83 15.98 -12.45
C LEU A 78 -17.97 16.82 -13.73
N ILE A 79 -17.43 16.35 -14.85
CA ILE A 79 -17.55 17.02 -16.16
C ILE A 79 -18.94 16.79 -16.76
N LEU A 80 -19.51 15.60 -16.57
CA LEU A 80 -20.84 15.25 -17.08
C LEU A 80 -21.96 15.87 -16.26
N ASP A 81 -21.87 15.75 -14.93
CA ASP A 81 -22.83 16.29 -13.96
C ASP A 81 -22.09 16.83 -12.75
N PHE A 82 -22.07 18.16 -12.63
CA PHE A 82 -21.35 18.81 -11.56
C PHE A 82 -22.11 18.72 -10.24
N ASP A 83 -21.51 18.05 -9.26
CA ASP A 83 -22.04 17.90 -7.91
C ASP A 83 -20.97 18.27 -6.86
N TRP A 84 -21.38 19.09 -5.89
CA TRP A 84 -20.49 19.59 -4.83
C TRP A 84 -19.97 18.50 -3.90
N LEU A 85 -20.78 17.46 -3.65
CA LEU A 85 -20.42 16.35 -2.77
C LEU A 85 -19.42 15.41 -3.47
N LEU A 86 -19.57 15.23 -4.78
CA LEU A 86 -18.63 14.50 -5.64
C LEU A 86 -17.29 15.25 -5.73
N LEU A 87 -17.31 16.58 -5.87
CA LEU A 87 -16.11 17.41 -5.85
C LEU A 87 -15.36 17.28 -4.51
N ALA A 88 -16.07 17.42 -3.39
CA ALA A 88 -15.49 17.27 -2.06
C ALA A 88 -14.87 15.88 -1.86
N SER A 89 -15.53 14.83 -2.36
CA SER A 89 -15.04 13.44 -2.30
C SER A 89 -13.75 13.24 -3.12
N VAL A 90 -13.68 13.81 -4.32
CA VAL A 90 -12.48 13.74 -5.18
C VAL A 90 -11.30 14.49 -4.53
N ILE A 91 -11.53 15.69 -3.98
CA ILE A 91 -10.50 16.45 -3.26
C ILE A 91 -10.02 15.66 -2.04
N ALA A 92 -10.93 15.11 -1.24
CA ALA A 92 -10.58 14.29 -0.09
C ALA A 92 -9.75 13.07 -0.50
N LEU A 93 -10.10 12.40 -1.61
CA LEU A 93 -9.34 11.27 -2.14
C LEU A 93 -7.91 11.67 -2.51
N VAL A 94 -7.71 12.80 -3.19
CA VAL A 94 -6.37 13.30 -3.54
C VAL A 94 -5.54 13.59 -2.30
N VAL A 95 -6.11 14.30 -1.31
CA VAL A 95 -5.42 14.66 -0.07
C VAL A 95 -5.04 13.40 0.72
N LEU A 96 -5.95 12.45 0.86
CA LEU A 96 -5.71 11.20 1.58
C LEU A 96 -4.69 10.31 0.86
N ALA A 97 -4.78 10.17 -0.47
CA ALA A 97 -3.89 9.31 -1.24
C ALA A 97 -2.44 9.84 -1.28
N SER A 98 -2.26 11.16 -1.23
CA SER A 98 -0.95 11.82 -1.27
C SER A 98 -0.43 12.16 0.13
N ALA A 99 -0.80 13.34 0.65
CA ALA A 99 -0.28 13.92 1.88
C ALA A 99 -0.67 13.08 3.11
N GLY A 100 -1.91 12.60 3.17
CA GLY A 100 -2.39 11.76 4.27
C GLY A 100 -1.59 10.47 4.37
N ASN A 101 -1.56 9.68 3.29
CA ASN A 101 -0.84 8.41 3.25
C ASN A 101 0.67 8.62 3.45
N GLY A 102 1.25 9.68 2.86
CA GLY A 102 2.67 10.03 3.04
C GLY A 102 3.01 10.40 4.48
N PHE A 103 2.20 11.23 5.14
CA PHE A 103 2.39 11.63 6.53
C PHE A 103 2.24 10.43 7.47
N VAL A 104 1.15 9.66 7.33
CA VAL A 104 0.89 8.48 8.17
C VAL A 104 2.00 7.44 7.99
N ARG A 105 2.37 7.12 6.74
CA ARG A 105 3.44 6.16 6.48
C ARG A 105 4.78 6.66 7.01
N ARG A 106 5.15 7.93 6.83
CA ARG A 106 6.44 8.46 7.26
C ARG A 106 6.55 8.62 8.78
N ASN A 107 5.58 9.30 9.40
CA ASN A 107 5.67 9.73 10.79
C ASN A 107 5.13 8.72 11.79
N LEU A 108 4.09 7.95 11.43
CA LEU A 108 3.42 7.04 12.35
C LEU A 108 3.82 5.58 12.12
N ALA A 109 3.87 5.10 10.88
CA ALA A 109 4.15 3.69 10.61
C ALA A 109 5.67 3.40 10.46
N CYS A 110 6.32 3.99 9.46
CA CYS A 110 7.71 3.67 9.11
C CYS A 110 8.75 4.22 10.10
N LYS A 111 8.42 5.26 10.87
CA LYS A 111 9.31 5.80 11.92
C LYS A 111 9.60 4.77 13.02
N PHE A 112 8.58 4.01 13.41
CA PHE A 112 8.66 3.02 14.50
C PHE A 112 8.80 1.57 14.01
N CYS A 113 8.87 1.36 12.69
CA CYS A 113 8.96 0.03 12.11
C CYS A 113 10.34 -0.60 12.31
N ARG A 114 10.43 -1.73 13.04
CA ARG A 114 11.68 -2.49 13.21
C ARG A 114 12.21 -3.07 11.90
N GLN A 115 11.33 -3.46 10.97
CA GLN A 115 11.74 -3.97 9.66
C GLN A 115 12.53 -2.92 8.87
N ARG A 116 12.23 -1.62 9.04
CA ARG A 116 13.01 -0.55 8.39
C ARG A 116 14.48 -0.58 8.78
N LYS A 117 14.79 -0.85 10.06
CA LYS A 117 16.17 -0.95 10.56
C LYS A 117 16.89 -2.20 10.03
N LEU A 118 16.15 -3.29 9.83
CA LEU A 118 16.68 -4.55 9.29
C LEU A 118 16.86 -4.51 7.76
N GLY A 119 16.14 -3.62 7.09
CA GLY A 119 16.12 -3.50 5.64
C GLY A 119 14.68 -3.45 5.12
N CYS A 120 14.34 -2.38 4.39
CA CYS A 120 13.07 -2.27 3.70
C CYS A 120 13.32 -2.05 2.20
N PRO A 121 12.83 -2.93 1.31
CA PRO A 121 13.07 -2.77 -0.12
C PRO A 121 12.35 -1.53 -0.70
N ALA A 122 11.30 -1.03 -0.04
CA ALA A 122 10.67 0.24 -0.40
C ALA A 122 11.59 1.44 -0.08
N ASP A 123 12.24 1.44 1.09
CA ASP A 123 13.18 2.50 1.46
C ASP A 123 14.37 2.55 0.49
N GLN A 124 14.88 1.38 0.07
CA GLN A 124 15.92 1.28 -0.95
C GLN A 124 15.49 1.85 -2.31
N LEU A 125 14.23 1.67 -2.71
CA LEU A 125 13.71 2.20 -3.98
C LEU A 125 13.70 3.74 -3.98
N PHE A 126 13.24 4.35 -2.90
CA PHE A 126 13.16 5.82 -2.79
C PHE A 126 14.51 6.50 -2.51
N ASN A 127 15.43 5.83 -1.81
CA ASN A 127 16.75 6.39 -1.52
C ASN A 127 17.79 6.13 -2.61
N ARG A 128 17.61 5.12 -3.48
CA ARG A 128 18.50 4.91 -4.65
C ARG A 128 18.41 6.01 -5.70
N SER A 129 17.35 6.81 -5.70
CA SER A 129 17.21 7.95 -6.63
C SER A 129 18.10 9.15 -6.28
N LYS A 130 18.91 9.08 -5.21
CA LYS A 130 19.84 10.13 -4.78
C LYS A 130 21.31 9.87 -5.16
N LYS A 131 21.59 8.90 -6.03
CA LYS A 131 22.96 8.61 -6.48
C LYS A 131 23.10 8.75 -7.98
#